data_AF-A0A4P5X101-F1
#
_entry.id   AF-A0A4P5X101-F1
#
_cell.length_a   1.000
_cell.length_b   1.000
_cell.length_c   1.000
_cell.angle_alpha   90.00
_cell.angle_beta   90.00
_cell.angle_gamma   90.00
#
_symmetry.space_group_name_H-M   'P 1'
#
loop_
_entity.id
_entity.type
_entity.pdbx_description
1 polymer ?
#
loop_
_entity_poly.entity_id
_entity_poly.type
_entity_poly.pdbx_seq_one_letter_code
_entity_poly.pdbx_strand_id
1 'polypeptide(L)' 'MLSYAVEAGAGGRVEFTGPFQQGQRLTVVVIAEPQAEFADLAAASGSSLAFWDNSLDDEDWNAAAAG' A
#
# COMPACT_ATOMS: atom_id res chain seq x y z
N MET A 1 -2.49 12.64 -14.49
CA MET A 1 -2.47 13.37 -13.20
C MET A 1 -1.03 13.69 -12.89
N LEU A 2 -0.67 14.97 -12.75
CA LEU A 2 0.68 15.39 -12.38
C LEU A 2 0.80 15.27 -10.86
N SER A 3 1.73 14.44 -10.38
CA SER A 3 2.06 14.32 -8.95
C SER A 3 3.48 14.80 -8.71
N TYR A 4 3.66 15.58 -7.64
CA TYR A 4 4.96 16.06 -7.20
C TYR A 4 5.19 15.56 -5.78
N ALA A 5 6.32 14.87 -5.57
CA ALA A 5 6.75 14.47 -4.22
C ALA A 5 7.57 15.61 -3.62
N VAL A 6 7.17 16.07 -2.43
CA VAL A 6 7.77 17.22 -1.74
C VAL A 6 7.80 16.93 -0.25
N GLU A 7 8.95 17.15 0.38
CA GLU A 7 9.09 17.03 1.82
C GLU A 7 8.76 18.37 2.51
N ALA A 8 8.12 18.29 3.67
CA ALA A 8 7.85 19.48 4.47
C ALA A 8 9.13 19.97 5.14
N GLY A 9 9.51 21.22 4.89
CA GLY A 9 10.62 21.89 5.53
C GLY A 9 10.28 22.40 6.94
N ALA A 10 11.15 23.25 7.49
CA ALA A 10 10.97 23.82 8.83
C ALA A 10 9.59 24.50 8.98
N GLY A 11 8.89 24.18 10.07
CA GLY A 11 7.55 24.71 10.36
C GLY A 11 6.43 24.14 9.47
N GLY A 12 6.68 23.06 8.72
CA GLY A 12 5.69 22.43 7.85
C GLY A 12 5.51 23.13 6.50
N ARG A 13 6.44 24.03 6.12
CA ARG A 13 6.39 24.73 4.84
C ARG A 13 6.75 23.79 3.69
N VAL A 14 5.91 23.76 2.66
CA VAL A 14 6.15 22.99 1.43
C VAL A 14 6.41 23.97 0.28
N GLU A 15 7.51 23.78 -0.44
CA GLU A 15 7.90 24.60 -1.59
C GLU A 15 8.23 23.70 -2.79
N PHE A 16 7.70 24.02 -3.96
CA PHE A 16 8.08 23.34 -5.20
C PHE A 16 7.95 24.25 -6.41
N THR A 17 8.81 24.01 -7.39
CA THR A 17 8.82 24.72 -8.66
C THR A 17 8.41 23.74 -9.76
N GLY A 18 7.37 24.09 -10.50
CA GLY A 18 6.89 23.32 -11.65
C GLY A 18 6.67 24.21 -12.87
N PRO A 19 6.18 23.66 -13.99
CA PRO A 19 5.91 24.39 -15.22
C PRO A 19 4.62 25.22 -15.12
N PHE A 20 4.42 25.92 -14.00
CA PHE A 20 3.24 26.74 -13.75
C PHE A 20 3.43 28.13 -14.34
N GLN A 21 2.36 28.67 -14.91
CA GLN A 21 2.36 30.03 -15.43
C GLN A 21 1.95 31.02 -14.33
N GLN A 22 2.43 32.26 -14.42
CA GLN A 22 2.03 33.31 -13.49
C GLN A 22 0.50 33.51 -13.55
N GLY A 23 -0.17 33.53 -12.40
CA GLY A 23 -1.62 33.70 -12.30
C GLY A 23 -2.45 32.43 -12.52
N GLN A 24 -1.81 31.29 -12.82
CA GLN A 24 -2.50 30.01 -12.93
C GLN A 24 -3.08 29.57 -11.58
N ARG A 25 -4.38 29.24 -11.55
CA ARG A 25 -5.01 28.66 -10.35
C ARG A 25 -4.57 27.20 -10.21
N LEU A 26 -3.93 26.89 -9.10
CA LEU A 26 -3.51 25.52 -8.76
C LEU A 26 -4.36 25.00 -7.61
N THR A 27 -4.66 23.70 -7.65
CA THR A 27 -5.30 22.98 -6.55
C THR A 27 -4.27 22.07 -5.92
N VAL A 28 -4.05 22.20 -4.62
CA VAL A 28 -3.15 21.34 -3.85
C VAL A 28 -3.99 20.28 -3.14
N VAL A 29 -3.67 19.01 -3.36
CA VAL A 29 -4.27 17.89 -2.65
C VAL A 29 -3.18 17.27 -1.80
N VAL A 30 -3.38 17.26 -0.48
CA VAL A 30 -2.46 16.62 0.47
C VAL A 30 -2.96 15.22 0.74
N ILE A 31 -2.15 14.23 0.42
CA ILE A 31 -2.40 12.82 0.75
C ILE A 31 -1.35 12.46 1.79
N ALA A 32 -1.77 12.30 3.04
CA ALA A 32 -0.89 11.79 4.07
C ALA A 32 -0.58 10.33 3.74
N GLU A 33 0.70 9.96 3.69
CA GLU A 33 1.06 8.55 3.65
C GLU A 33 0.57 7.90 4.94
N PRO A 34 -0.22 6.83 4.89
CA PRO A 34 -0.58 6.09 6.08
C PRO A 34 0.72 5.55 6.69
N GLN A 35 1.02 5.93 7.93
CA GLN A 35 2.16 5.40 8.68
C GLN A 35 1.95 3.90 8.86
N ALA A 36 2.39 3.07 7.92
CA ALA A 36 2.51 1.61 8.04
C ALA A 36 1.41 0.95 8.90
N GLU A 37 0.16 1.45 8.84
CA GLU A 37 -0.84 1.22 9.91
C GLU A 37 -1.30 -0.25 9.91
N PHE A 38 -0.99 -0.92 8.80
CA PHE A 38 -1.30 -2.31 8.52
C PHE A 38 -0.04 -3.11 8.17
N ALA A 39 1.17 -2.62 8.49
CA ALA A 39 2.39 -3.39 8.26
C ALA A 39 2.37 -4.73 9.03
N ASP A 40 1.83 -4.72 10.25
CA ASP A 40 1.60 -5.94 11.03
C ASP A 40 0.55 -6.85 10.38
N LEU A 41 -0.54 -6.29 9.82
CA LEU A 41 -1.54 -7.09 9.09
C LEU A 41 -0.98 -7.68 7.80
N ALA A 42 -0.18 -6.91 7.05
CA ALA A 42 0.48 -7.37 5.84
C ALA A 42 1.52 -8.47 6.14
N ALA A 43 2.31 -8.30 7.22
CA ALA A 43 3.24 -9.32 7.70
C ALA A 43 2.51 -10.58 8.17
N ALA A 44 1.43 -10.45 8.94
CA ALA A 44 0.62 -11.57 9.40
C ALA A 44 -0.01 -12.34 8.23
N SER A 45 -0.53 -11.63 7.22
CA SER A 45 -1.12 -12.22 6.01
C SER A 45 -0.12 -13.05 5.20
N GLY A 46 1.17 -12.69 5.23
CA GLY A 46 2.25 -13.43 4.55
C GLY A 46 2.94 -14.48 5.42
N SER A 47 2.63 -14.57 6.71
CA SER A 47 3.45 -15.30 7.68
C SER A 47 3.25 -16.82 7.68
N SER A 48 2.09 -17.34 7.25
CA SER A 48 1.95 -18.79 7.11
C SER A 48 0.76 -19.23 6.29
N LEU A 49 1.03 -19.98 5.22
CA LEU A 49 0.06 -20.87 4.57
C LEU A 49 0.04 -22.27 5.23
N ALA A 50 0.80 -22.50 6.31
CA ALA A 50 0.90 -23.82 6.95
C ALA A 50 -0.42 -24.29 7.58
N PHE A 51 -1.37 -23.38 7.79
CA PHE A 51 -2.74 -23.77 8.15
C PHE A 51 -3.46 -24.50 7.00
N TRP A 52 -3.17 -24.14 5.74
CA TRP A 52 -3.73 -24.76 4.54
C TRP A 52 -2.87 -25.91 3.99
N ASP A 53 -1.59 -25.97 4.33
CA ASP A 53 -0.66 -27.05 3.96
C ASP A 53 -0.75 -28.19 4.99
N ASN A 54 -1.84 -28.95 4.94
CA ASN A 54 -2.14 -30.05 5.84
C ASN A 54 -2.23 -31.37 5.06
N SER A 55 -1.22 -32.24 5.22
CA SER A 55 -1.16 -33.51 4.49
C SER A 55 -2.34 -34.46 4.77
N LEU A 56 -3.03 -34.28 5.90
CA LEU A 56 -4.25 -35.04 6.23
C LEU A 56 -5.45 -34.57 5.38
N ASP A 57 -5.57 -33.27 5.13
CA ASP A 57 -6.62 -32.70 4.29
C ASP A 57 -6.32 -32.94 2.80
N ASP A 58 -5.04 -32.94 2.41
CA ASP A 58 -4.62 -33.25 1.03
C ASP A 58 -5.02 -34.66 0.59
N GLU A 59 -4.90 -35.67 1.45
CA GLU A 59 -5.30 -37.06 1.13
C GLU A 59 -6.81 -37.18 0.88
N ASP A 60 -7.62 -36.53 1.72
CA ASP A 60 -9.09 -36.59 1.64
C ASP A 60 -9.62 -35.76 0.45
N TRP A 61 -9.04 -34.58 0.20
CA TRP A 61 -9.44 -33.70 -0.90
C TRP A 61 -8.97 -34.22 -2.27
N ASN A 62 -7.75 -34.78 -2.36
CA ASN A 62 -7.28 -35.38 -3.61
C ASN A 62 -8.06 -36.65 -3.97
N ALA A 63 -8.51 -37.43 -2.97
CA ALA A 63 -9.36 -38.58 -3.18
C ALA A 63 -10.77 -38.18 -3.66
N ALA A 64 -11.35 -37.10 -3.12
CA ALA A 64 -12.66 -36.59 -3.52
C ALA A 64 -12.70 -36.04 -4.96
N ALA A 65 -11.59 -35.48 -5.46
CA ALA A 65 -11.50 -34.95 -6.83
C ALA A 65 -11.28 -36.03 -7.92
N ALA A 66 -10.94 -37.27 -7.51
CA ALA A 66 -10.64 -38.38 -8.40
C ALA A 66 -11.83 -39.35 -8.63
N GLY A 67 -12.99 -39.06 -8.04
CA GLY A 67 -14.26 -39.79 -8.22
C GLY A 67 -15.31 -38.97 -8.96
#